data_AF-A0A3C0T9F6-F1
#
_entry.id   AF-A0A3C0T9F6-F1
#
_cell.length_a   1.000
_cell.length_b   1.000
_cell.length_c   1.000
_cell.angle_alpha   90.00
_cell.angle_beta   90.00
_cell.angle_gamma   90.00
#
_symmetry.space_group_name_H-M   'P 1'
#
loop_
_entity.id
_entity.type
_entity.pdbx_description
1 polymer ?
#
loop_
_entity_poly.entity_id
_entity_poly.type
_entity_poly.pdbx_seq_one_letter_code
_entity_poly.pdbx_strand_id
1 'polypeptide(L)'
;MVDDVQQGNRDDQLVLRRRMRRKIDDYVKNVPPHVRAARLARDIRQSRGLPTTLETGGWIEYLMTVSGPEPRQHIASPIDYDFYVERQLSPIADAILSFKSTSLGEITDRQMSLF
;
A
#
# COMPACT_ATOMS: atom_id res chain seq x y z
N MET A 1 3.29 -5.58 18.79
CA MET A 1 2.29 -5.74 17.71
C MET A 1 2.55 -4.79 16.54
N VAL A 2 2.92 -3.53 16.79
CA VAL A 2 3.46 -2.60 15.77
C VAL A 2 4.91 -2.93 15.38
N ASP A 3 5.76 -3.33 16.33
CA ASP A 3 7.16 -3.71 16.03
C ASP A 3 7.29 -4.91 15.08
N ASP A 4 6.37 -5.88 15.12
CA ASP A 4 6.41 -7.05 14.22
C ASP A 4 6.14 -6.69 12.76
N VAL A 5 5.36 -5.62 12.53
CA VAL A 5 5.08 -5.08 11.20
C VAL A 5 6.31 -4.31 10.71
N GLN A 6 6.94 -3.52 11.58
CA GLN A 6 8.16 -2.76 11.26
C GLN A 6 9.40 -3.65 11.04
N GLN A 7 9.41 -4.89 11.54
CA GLN A 7 10.48 -5.88 11.33
C GLN A 7 10.34 -6.71 10.04
N GLY A 8 9.33 -6.44 9.20
CA GLY A 8 9.15 -7.15 7.92
C GLY A 8 8.55 -8.57 8.04
N ASN A 9 8.23 -9.03 9.25
CA ASN A 9 7.74 -10.40 9.50
C ASN A 9 6.30 -10.65 9.04
N ARG A 10 5.61 -9.60 8.54
CA ARG A 10 4.20 -9.67 8.08
C ARG A 10 3.97 -9.02 6.73
N ASP A 11 5.01 -8.83 5.91
CA ASP A 11 4.89 -8.12 4.63
C ASP A 11 3.90 -8.78 3.67
N ASP A 12 3.72 -10.10 3.77
CA ASP A 12 2.71 -10.85 3.02
C ASP A 12 1.26 -10.47 3.37
N GLN A 13 1.01 -9.92 4.56
CA GLN A 13 -0.32 -9.45 4.99
C GLN A 13 -0.63 -8.04 4.48
N LEU A 14 0.38 -7.31 3.99
CA LEU A 14 0.25 -5.93 3.50
C LEU A 14 -0.03 -5.86 1.99
N VAL A 15 -0.10 -7.01 1.32
CA VAL A 15 -0.34 -7.11 -0.11
C VAL A 15 -1.76 -6.65 -0.45
N LEU A 16 -1.85 -5.57 -1.21
CA LEU A 16 -3.10 -5.08 -1.76
C LEU A 16 -3.37 -5.76 -3.10
N ARG A 17 -4.59 -6.28 -3.26
CA ARG A 17 -5.02 -6.94 -4.50
C ARG A 17 -6.18 -6.19 -5.14
N ARG A 18 -6.08 -5.90 -6.44
CA ARG A 18 -7.13 -5.22 -7.22
C ARG A 18 -7.35 -5.88 -8.58
N ARG A 19 -8.60 -6.01 -9.00
CA ARG A 19 -8.95 -6.45 -10.36
C ARG A 19 -8.90 -5.27 -11.33
N MET A 20 -8.21 -5.45 -12.46
CA MET A 20 -8.15 -4.47 -13.54
C MET A 20 -9.42 -4.55 -14.39
N ARG A 21 -10.26 -3.52 -14.33
CA ARG A 21 -11.53 -3.44 -15.09
C ARG A 21 -11.40 -2.79 -16.48
N ARG A 22 -10.29 -2.08 -16.72
CA ARG A 22 -9.98 -1.35 -17.96
C ARG A 22 -8.50 -1.53 -18.28
N LYS A 23 -8.07 -1.17 -19.49
CA LYS A 23 -6.65 -1.22 -19.85
C LYS A 23 -5.88 -0.19 -19.02
N ILE A 24 -4.64 -0.51 -18.65
CA ILE A 24 -3.79 0.41 -17.88
C ILE A 24 -3.52 1.74 -18.61
N ASP A 25 -3.62 1.74 -19.94
CA ASP A 25 -3.43 2.92 -20.79
C ASP A 25 -4.69 3.79 -20.88
N ASP A 26 -5.88 3.27 -20.54
CA ASP A 26 -7.13 4.06 -20.52
C ASP A 26 -7.16 5.08 -19.36
N TYR A 27 -6.25 4.95 -18.39
CA TYR A 27 -6.13 5.84 -17.23
C TYR A 27 -5.21 7.02 -17.54
N VAL A 28 -5.76 8.12 -18.06
CA VAL A 28 -4.94 9.28 -18.48
C VAL A 28 -4.78 10.34 -17.38
N LYS A 29 -5.86 10.73 -16.68
CA LYS A 29 -5.83 11.85 -15.72
C LYS A 29 -5.58 11.41 -14.28
N ASN A 30 -6.47 10.57 -13.74
CA ASN A 30 -6.38 10.10 -12.36
C ASN A 30 -5.91 8.64 -12.38
N VAL A 31 -4.59 8.43 -12.24
CA VAL A 31 -3.99 7.10 -12.27
C VAL A 31 -4.03 6.50 -10.85
N PRO A 32 -4.88 5.50 -10.60
CA PRO A 32 -4.96 4.88 -9.28
C PRO A 32 -3.66 4.15 -8.92
N PRO A 33 -3.41 3.87 -7.62
CA PRO A 33 -2.18 3.23 -7.19
C PRO A 33 -1.95 1.85 -7.81
N HIS A 34 -3.00 1.02 -7.91
CA HIS A 34 -2.93 -0.27 -8.59
C HIS A 34 -2.56 -0.18 -10.08
N VAL A 35 -2.95 0.91 -10.77
CA VAL A 35 -2.60 1.14 -12.18
C VAL A 35 -1.15 1.59 -12.29
N ARG A 36 -0.67 2.43 -11.37
CA ARG A 36 0.76 2.81 -11.29
C ARG A 36 1.65 1.58 -11.07
N ALA A 37 1.29 0.72 -10.12
CA ALA A 37 2.02 -0.54 -9.89
C ALA A 37 2.00 -1.46 -11.12
N ALA A 38 0.87 -1.56 -11.82
CA ALA A 38 0.76 -2.34 -13.05
C ALA A 38 1.63 -1.78 -14.19
N ARG A 39 1.75 -0.45 -14.32
CA ARG A 39 2.66 0.18 -15.29
C ARG A 39 4.12 -0.14 -14.97
N LEU A 40 4.52 0.01 -13.70
CA LEU A 40 5.86 -0.34 -13.26
C LEU A 40 6.20 -1.81 -13.56
N ALA A 41 5.27 -2.74 -13.28
CA ALA A 41 5.44 -4.14 -13.60
C ALA A 41 5.60 -4.39 -15.12
N ARG A 42 4.84 -3.67 -15.96
CA ARG A 42 4.99 -3.73 -17.43
C ARG A 42 6.37 -3.24 -17.86
N ASP A 43 6.80 -2.09 -17.36
CA ASP A 43 8.06 -1.46 -17.76
C ASP A 43 9.27 -2.33 -17.38
N ILE A 44 9.22 -2.96 -16.20
CA ILE A 44 10.25 -3.92 -15.74
C ILE A 44 10.28 -5.19 -16.60
N ARG A 45 9.11 -5.71 -17.01
CA ARG A 45 9.07 -6.89 -17.90
C ARG A 45 9.59 -6.56 -19.28
N GLN A 46 9.22 -5.39 -19.81
CA GLN A 46 9.65 -4.92 -21.11
C GLN A 46 11.16 -4.71 -21.16
N SER A 47 11.76 -4.13 -20.11
CA SER A 47 13.22 -3.97 -20.02
C SER A 47 13.98 -5.31 -19.96
N ARG A 48 13.31 -6.38 -19.50
CA ARG A 48 13.83 -7.75 -19.46
C ARG A 48 13.49 -8.58 -20.71
N GLY A 49 12.84 -8.00 -21.71
CA GLY A 49 12.39 -8.71 -22.92
C GLY A 49 11.30 -9.76 -22.65
N LEU A 50 10.61 -9.68 -21.52
CA LEU A 50 9.53 -10.61 -21.16
C LEU A 50 8.19 -10.15 -21.75
N PRO A 51 7.30 -11.08 -22.13
CA PRO A 51 5.99 -10.74 -22.64
C PRO A 51 5.13 -10.01 -21.60
N THR A 52 4.45 -8.96 -22.05
CA THR A 52 3.50 -8.16 -21.27
C THR A 52 2.24 -8.98 -21.02
N THR A 53 2.04 -9.41 -19.78
CA THR A 53 0.88 -10.26 -19.39
C THR A 53 -0.24 -9.47 -18.71
N LEU A 54 -0.05 -8.17 -18.51
CA LEU A 54 -0.95 -7.28 -17.77
C LEU A 54 -2.03 -6.63 -18.66
N GLU A 55 -2.52 -7.36 -19.66
CA GLU A 55 -3.67 -6.91 -20.43
C GLU A 55 -4.99 -7.25 -19.70
N THR A 56 -6.01 -6.43 -19.97
CA THR A 56 -7.33 -6.36 -19.32
C THR A 56 -7.87 -7.66 -18.69
N GLY A 57 -8.40 -7.54 -17.47
CA GLY A 57 -9.09 -8.63 -16.77
C GLY A 57 -8.26 -9.34 -15.70
N GLY A 58 -6.94 -9.09 -15.66
CA GLY A 58 -6.03 -9.61 -14.65
C GLY A 58 -6.20 -8.99 -13.25
N TRP A 59 -5.60 -9.67 -12.27
CA TRP A 59 -5.39 -9.15 -10.93
C TRP A 59 -3.99 -8.55 -10.83
N ILE A 60 -3.87 -7.43 -10.13
CA ILE A 60 -2.58 -6.86 -9.74
C ILE A 60 -2.47 -6.93 -8.22
N GLU A 61 -1.32 -7.40 -7.76
CA GLU A 61 -0.90 -7.43 -6.37
C GLU A 61 0.24 -6.42 -6.19
N TYR A 62 0.07 -5.50 -5.25
CA TYR A 62 1.00 -4.40 -5.04
C TYR A 62 1.06 -4.03 -3.56
N LEU A 63 2.16 -3.40 -3.15
CA LEU A 63 2.33 -2.83 -1.83
C LEU A 63 2.51 -1.31 -1.96
N MET A 64 2.18 -0.60 -0.90
CA MET A 64 2.51 0.82 -0.78
C MET A 64 3.90 0.92 -0.17
N THR A 65 4.80 1.57 -0.90
CA THR A 65 6.18 1.82 -0.48
C THR A 65 6.40 3.32 -0.35
N VAL A 66 7.52 3.70 0.27
CA VAL A 66 7.89 5.13 0.43
C VAL A 66 8.05 5.86 -0.90
N SER A 67 8.32 5.12 -1.98
CA SER A 67 8.42 5.66 -3.36
C SER A 67 7.11 5.55 -4.14
N GLY A 68 6.03 5.09 -3.50
CA GLY A 68 4.71 4.88 -4.09
C GLY A 68 4.32 3.40 -4.24
N PRO A 69 3.28 3.11 -5.03
CA PRO A 69 2.77 1.75 -5.19
C PRO A 69 3.68 0.90 -6.08
N GLU A 70 4.25 -0.17 -5.54
CA GLU A 70 5.14 -1.10 -6.25
C GLU A 70 4.50 -2.50 -6.37
N PRO A 71 4.67 -3.21 -7.49
CA PRO A 71 4.11 -4.54 -7.67
C PRO A 71 4.83 -5.55 -6.75
N ARG A 72 4.09 -6.52 -6.19
CA ARG A 72 4.62 -7.53 -5.24
C ARG A 72 5.87 -8.26 -5.77
N GLN A 73 5.94 -8.49 -7.07
CA GLN A 73 7.06 -9.21 -7.71
C GLN A 73 8.33 -8.37 -7.87
N HIS A 74 8.23 -7.05 -7.78
CA HIS A 74 9.33 -6.12 -8.02
C HIS A 74 9.28 -4.95 -7.02
N ILE A 75 9.39 -5.29 -5.74
CA ILE A 75 9.58 -4.31 -4.67
C ILE A 75 11.05 -3.89 -4.69
N ALA A 76 11.29 -2.59 -4.76
CA ALA A 76 12.61 -1.98 -4.71
C ALA A 76 12.75 -1.04 -3.50
N SER A 77 11.65 -0.45 -3.05
CA SER A 77 11.64 0.52 -1.95
C SER A 77 11.13 -0.11 -0.64
N PRO A 78 11.54 0.42 0.53
CA PRO A 78 10.95 0.05 1.80
C PRO A 78 9.44 0.27 1.83
N ILE A 79 8.71 -0.61 2.52
CA ILE A 79 7.26 -0.50 2.69
C ILE A 79 6.95 0.77 3.50
N ASP A 80 5.94 1.51 3.05
CA ASP A 80 5.45 2.70 3.74
C ASP A 80 4.49 2.27 4.84
N TYR A 81 5.04 1.90 5.99
CA TYR A 81 4.24 1.44 7.13
C TYR A 81 3.28 2.52 7.64
N ASP A 82 3.66 3.80 7.58
CA ASP A 82 2.83 4.93 8.00
C ASP A 82 1.54 4.99 7.19
N PHE A 83 1.61 4.78 5.86
CA PHE A 83 0.43 4.67 5.02
C PHE A 83 -0.55 3.61 5.53
N TYR A 84 -0.07 2.43 5.95
CA TYR A 84 -0.93 1.35 6.44
C TYR A 84 -1.49 1.65 7.82
N VAL A 85 -0.71 2.28 8.70
CA VAL A 85 -1.17 2.73 10.02
C VAL A 85 -2.30 3.74 9.85
N GLU A 86 -2.12 4.79 9.04
CA GLU A 86 -3.12 5.82 8.83
C GLU A 86 -4.38 5.32 8.13
N ARG A 87 -4.24 4.47 7.10
CA ARG A 87 -5.39 4.00 6.31
C ARG A 87 -6.17 2.86 6.92
N GLN A 88 -5.53 2.01 7.74
CA GLN A 88 -6.17 0.80 8.26
C GLN A 88 -6.31 0.84 9.77
N LEU A 89 -5.31 1.30 10.52
CA LEU A 89 -5.36 1.28 11.98
C LEU A 89 -6.10 2.50 12.53
N SER A 90 -5.86 3.71 12.02
CA SER A 90 -6.53 4.92 12.54
C SER A 90 -8.05 4.88 12.46
N PRO A 91 -8.70 4.49 11.33
CA PRO A 91 -10.16 4.46 11.26
C PRO A 91 -10.77 3.38 12.16
N ILE A 92 -10.08 2.26 12.34
CA ILE A 92 -10.53 1.18 13.25
C ILE A 92 -10.38 1.63 14.70
N ALA A 93 -9.26 2.27 15.04
CA ALA A 93 -9.03 2.82 16.37
C ALA A 93 -10.04 3.92 16.69
N ASP A 94 -10.28 4.85 15.78
CA ASP A 94 -11.26 5.93 15.95
C ASP A 94 -12.70 5.38 16.04
N ALA A 95 -13.07 4.35 15.29
CA ALA A 95 -14.38 3.71 15.40
C ALA A 95 -14.59 2.97 16.74
N ILE A 96 -13.52 2.45 17.35
CA ILE A 96 -13.58 1.86 18.70
C ILE A 96 -13.57 2.97 19.77
N LEU A 97 -12.77 4.01 19.57
CA LEU A 97 -12.58 5.11 20.51
C LEU A 97 -13.70 6.16 20.49
N SER A 98 -14.51 6.23 19.42
CA SER A 98 -15.72 7.06 19.35
C SER A 98 -16.75 6.69 20.43
N PHE A 99 -16.65 5.49 21.02
CA PHE A 99 -17.44 5.09 22.19
C PHE A 99 -16.96 5.70 23.52
N LYS A 100 -15.78 6.33 23.56
CA LYS A 100 -15.16 6.87 24.78
C LYS A 100 -14.88 8.38 24.75
N SER A 101 -15.26 9.11 23.70
CA SER A 101 -14.96 10.55 23.57
C SER A 101 -13.46 10.87 23.70
N THR A 102 -12.60 10.07 23.07
CA THR A 102 -11.14 10.24 23.05
C THR A 102 -10.64 9.91 21.64
N SER A 103 -9.59 10.56 21.14
CA SER A 103 -9.03 10.30 19.81
C SER A 103 -7.67 9.58 19.89
N LEU A 104 -7.26 8.87 18.82
CA LEU A 104 -5.96 8.18 18.77
C LEU A 104 -4.79 9.16 19.03
N GLY A 105 -4.89 10.40 18.54
CA GLY A 105 -3.89 11.45 18.75
C GLY A 105 -3.63 11.74 20.22
N GLU A 106 -4.67 11.78 21.07
CA GLU A 106 -4.52 12.01 22.52
C GLU A 106 -3.85 10.84 23.25
N ILE A 107 -3.93 9.64 22.70
CA ILE A 107 -3.31 8.44 23.27
C ILE A 107 -1.85 8.31 22.81
N THR A 108 -1.54 8.66 21.56
CA THR A 108 -0.18 8.60 21.01
C THR A 108 0.70 9.79 21.41
N ASP A 109 0.13 11.00 21.62
CA ASP A 109 0.90 12.16 22.10
C ASP A 109 1.44 11.96 23.53
N ARG A 110 0.83 11.07 24.32
CA ARG A 110 1.33 10.74 25.67
C ARG A 110 2.67 10.00 25.69
N GLN A 111 3.18 9.52 24.55
CA GLN A 111 4.52 8.91 24.48
C GLN A 111 5.65 9.90 24.11
N MET A 112 5.32 11.16 23.80
CA MET A 112 6.31 12.17 23.36
C MET A 112 6.55 13.32 24.34
N SER A 113 6.00 13.26 25.57
CA SER A 113 6.31 14.26 26.61
C SER A 113 7.07 13.61 27.75
N LEU A 114 8.34 13.29 27.48
CA LEU A 114 9.32 12.89 28.49
C LEU A 114 10.75 13.22 28.05
N PHE A 115 10.97 14.40 27.46
CA PHE A 115 12.24 15.13 27.46
C PHE A 115 11.98 16.64 27.36
#